data_AF-A0A2E3IXW1-F1
#
_entry.id   AF-A0A2E3IXW1-F1
#
_cell.length_a   1.000
_cell.length_b   1.000
_cell.length_c   1.000
_cell.angle_alpha   90.00
_cell.angle_beta   90.00
_cell.angle_gamma   90.00
#
_symmetry.space_group_name_H-M   'P 1'
#
loop_
_entity.id
_entity.type
_entity.pdbx_description
1 polymer ?
#
loop_
_entity_poly.entity_id
_entity_poly.type
_entity_poly.pdbx_seq_one_letter_code
_entity_poly.pdbx_strand_id
1 'polypeptide(L)'
;MNAKTKKRRVESAVSAEARTARALALKIHGWAERPFREVNSANAIGEYLAANGFNVEFPFKKIPTAVRATWGKGKPAIGLLGEYDALPNCGPEEAEWGHG
;
A
#
# COMPACT_ATOMS: atom_id res chain seq x y z
N MET A 1 6.34 -7.19 -28.62
CA MET A 1 6.62 -5.89 -27.98
C MET A 1 7.99 -5.95 -27.29
N ASN A 2 8.93 -5.05 -27.62
CA ASN A 2 10.30 -5.07 -27.08
C ASN A 2 10.40 -4.49 -25.66
N ALA A 3 11.55 -4.69 -24.99
CA ALA A 3 11.78 -4.24 -23.61
C ALA A 3 11.61 -2.73 -23.42
N LYS A 4 12.11 -1.91 -24.35
CA LYS A 4 11.97 -0.44 -24.34
C LYS A 4 10.50 -0.01 -24.31
N THR A 5 9.66 -0.67 -25.08
CA THR A 5 8.22 -0.38 -25.15
C THR A 5 7.50 -0.81 -23.87
N LYS A 6 7.85 -1.97 -23.30
CA LYS A 6 7.31 -2.42 -22.01
C LYS A 6 7.64 -1.44 -20.88
N LYS A 7 8.91 -1.03 -20.78
CA LYS A 7 9.39 -0.05 -19.78
C LYS A 7 8.59 1.26 -19.86
N ARG A 8 8.46 1.83 -21.06
CA ARG A 8 7.69 3.07 -21.27
C ARG A 8 6.23 2.94 -20.82
N ARG A 9 5.58 1.81 -21.09
CA ARG A 9 4.19 1.57 -20.64
C ARG A 9 4.08 1.58 -19.12
N VAL A 10 5.03 0.97 -18.42
CA VAL A 10 5.07 0.98 -16.95
C VAL A 10 5.30 2.39 -16.43
N GLU A 11 6.27 3.13 -16.99
CA GLU A 11 6.55 4.53 -16.62
C GLU A 11 5.31 5.43 -16.78
N SER A 12 4.58 5.29 -17.90
CA SER A 12 3.36 6.04 -18.13
C SER A 12 2.25 5.69 -17.13
N ALA A 13 2.07 4.40 -16.82
CA ALA A 13 1.07 3.95 -15.84
C ALA A 13 1.40 4.47 -14.42
N VAL A 14 2.66 4.37 -13.99
CA VAL A 14 3.12 4.89 -12.71
C VAL A 14 2.93 6.41 -12.63
N SER A 15 3.27 7.13 -13.70
CA SER A 15 3.11 8.60 -13.75
C SER A 15 1.65 9.03 -13.66
N ALA A 16 0.73 8.27 -14.30
CA ALA A 16 -0.69 8.55 -14.24
C ALA A 16 -1.27 8.36 -12.83
N GLU A 17 -0.76 7.38 -12.08
CA GLU A 17 -1.25 7.07 -10.73
C GLU A 17 -0.55 7.84 -9.60
N ALA A 18 0.58 8.48 -9.90
CA ALA A 18 1.47 9.10 -8.91
C ALA A 18 0.75 10.07 -7.95
N ARG A 19 -0.21 10.85 -8.43
CA ARG A 19 -0.96 11.80 -7.58
C ARG A 19 -1.78 11.08 -6.52
N THR A 20 -2.56 10.08 -6.93
CA THR A 20 -3.45 9.32 -6.05
C THR A 20 -2.64 8.50 -5.05
N ALA A 21 -1.61 7.79 -5.54
CA ALA A 21 -0.72 6.99 -4.69
C ALA A 21 0.00 7.87 -3.65
N ARG A 22 0.48 9.06 -4.04
CA ARG A 22 1.10 10.00 -3.10
C ARG A 22 0.11 10.54 -2.07
N ALA A 23 -1.12 10.84 -2.47
CA ALA A 23 -2.15 11.28 -1.55
C ALA A 23 -2.51 10.19 -0.52
N LEU A 24 -2.59 8.93 -0.95
CA LEU A 24 -2.78 7.79 -0.06
C LEU A 24 -1.59 7.65 0.91
N ALA A 25 -0.36 7.70 0.41
CA ALA A 25 0.84 7.61 1.24
C ALA A 25 0.88 8.70 2.31
N LEU A 26 0.53 9.94 1.96
CA LEU A 26 0.46 11.05 2.91
C LEU A 26 -0.65 10.88 3.96
N LYS A 27 -1.79 10.28 3.60
CA LYS A 27 -2.85 9.94 4.56
C LYS A 27 -2.38 8.90 5.57
N ILE A 28 -1.81 7.79 5.08
CA ILE A 28 -1.24 6.72 5.93
C ILE A 28 -0.19 7.33 6.87
N HIS A 29 0.75 8.10 6.31
CA HIS A 29 1.79 8.76 7.10
C HIS A 29 1.21 9.68 8.18
N GLY A 30 0.18 10.45 7.86
CA GLY A 30 -0.47 11.37 8.81
C GLY A 30 -1.30 10.68 9.90
N TRP A 31 -1.74 9.43 9.69
CA TRP A 31 -2.44 8.68 10.73
C TRP A 31 -1.50 8.09 11.77
N ALA A 32 -0.26 7.76 11.39
CA ALA A 32 0.77 7.23 12.28
C ALA A 32 0.24 6.10 13.20
N GLU A 33 -0.54 5.18 12.64
CA GLU A 33 -1.23 4.16 13.42
C GLU A 33 -0.25 3.10 13.92
N ARG A 34 -0.40 2.72 15.19
CA ARG A 34 0.53 1.81 15.87
C ARG A 34 0.35 0.35 15.43
N PRO A 35 1.33 -0.52 15.72
CA PRO A 35 1.26 -1.94 15.39
C PRO A 35 -0.05 -2.58 15.82
N PHE A 36 -0.68 -3.31 14.90
CA PHE A 36 -1.96 -4.01 15.02
C PHE A 36 -3.18 -3.10 15.25
N ARG A 37 -3.06 -1.79 15.04
CA ARG A 37 -4.15 -0.81 15.21
C ARG A 37 -4.31 0.13 14.01
N GLU A 38 -3.80 -0.28 12.86
CA GLU A 38 -3.77 0.46 11.58
C GLU A 38 -5.09 0.38 10.82
N VAL A 39 -6.20 0.69 11.49
CA VAL A 39 -7.56 0.51 10.95
C VAL A 39 -7.80 1.44 9.75
N ASN A 40 -7.40 2.71 9.83
CA ASN A 40 -7.61 3.67 8.75
C ASN A 40 -6.70 3.35 7.55
N SER A 41 -5.45 3.00 7.83
CA SER A 41 -4.45 2.63 6.82
C SER A 41 -4.87 1.38 6.06
N ALA A 42 -5.31 0.34 6.78
CA ALA A 42 -5.79 -0.90 6.18
C ALA A 42 -7.03 -0.68 5.28
N ASN A 43 -8.02 0.07 5.78
CA ASN A 43 -9.20 0.44 5.00
C ASN A 43 -8.81 1.17 3.72
N ALA A 44 -7.98 2.22 3.82
CA ALA A 44 -7.60 3.05 2.69
C ALA A 44 -6.78 2.30 1.63
N ILE A 45 -5.87 1.40 2.05
CA ILE A 45 -5.12 0.53 1.15
C ILE A 45 -6.08 -0.45 0.44
N GLY A 46 -6.98 -1.08 1.20
CA GLY A 46 -7.98 -2.01 0.65
C GLY A 46 -8.88 -1.35 -0.39
N GLU A 47 -9.43 -0.18 -0.08
CA GLU A 47 -10.26 0.61 -0.99
C GLU A 47 -9.50 1.03 -2.24
N TYR A 48 -8.27 1.53 -2.09
CA TYR A 48 -7.42 1.93 -3.20
C TYR A 48 -7.12 0.77 -4.15
N LEU A 49 -6.79 -0.41 -3.62
CA LEU A 49 -6.50 -1.59 -4.44
C LEU A 49 -7.77 -2.13 -5.11
N ALA A 50 -8.91 -2.16 -4.40
CA ALA A 50 -10.19 -2.58 -4.96
C ALA A 50 -10.64 -1.65 -6.11
N ALA A 51 -10.50 -0.33 -5.94
CA ALA A 51 -10.80 0.66 -6.97
C ALA A 51 -9.91 0.49 -8.22
N ASN A 52 -8.69 -0.04 -8.06
CA ASN A 52 -7.78 -0.38 -9.14
C ASN A 52 -7.98 -1.80 -9.71
N GLY A 53 -9.07 -2.48 -9.34
CA GLY A 53 -9.47 -3.78 -9.90
C GLY A 53 -8.74 -4.98 -9.32
N PHE A 54 -8.07 -4.86 -8.17
CA PHE A 54 -7.56 -6.00 -7.44
C PHE A 54 -8.71 -6.76 -6.75
N ASN A 55 -8.58 -8.08 -6.65
CA ASN A 55 -9.40 -8.88 -5.75
C ASN A 55 -8.84 -8.75 -4.33
N VAL A 56 -9.55 -8.00 -3.48
CA VAL A 56 -9.13 -7.66 -2.11
C VAL A 56 -9.84 -8.55 -1.10
N GLU A 57 -9.06 -9.13 -0.19
CA GLU A 57 -9.50 -9.84 0.99
C GLU A 57 -9.07 -9.05 2.22
N PHE A 58 -10.06 -8.52 2.94
CA PHE A 58 -9.87 -7.71 4.12
C PHE A 58 -11.06 -7.91 5.08
N PRO A 59 -10.83 -8.25 6.37
CA PRO A 59 -9.54 -8.56 6.99
C PRO A 59 -8.92 -9.86 6.46
N PHE A 60 -7.59 -9.95 6.45
CA PHE A 60 -6.88 -11.14 6.01
C PHE A 60 -6.36 -11.99 7.18
N LYS A 61 -6.79 -13.25 7.22
CA LYS A 61 -6.41 -14.23 8.25
C LYS A 61 -6.73 -13.72 9.67
N LYS A 62 -5.76 -13.81 10.60
CA LYS A 62 -5.94 -13.51 12.03
C LYS A 62 -5.54 -12.07 12.40
N ILE A 63 -5.16 -11.25 11.42
CA ILE A 63 -4.72 -9.88 11.63
C ILE A 63 -5.83 -8.97 11.10
N PRO A 64 -6.62 -8.30 11.96
CA PRO A 64 -7.77 -7.51 11.54
C PRO A 64 -7.40 -6.35 10.61
N THR A 65 -6.17 -5.86 10.70
CA THR A 65 -5.66 -4.78 9.87
C THR A 65 -4.93 -5.27 8.64
N ALA A 66 -4.70 -6.58 8.45
CA ALA A 66 -3.98 -7.07 7.26
C ALA A 66 -4.86 -7.12 6.02
N VAL A 67 -4.33 -6.61 4.90
CA VAL A 67 -4.99 -6.61 3.59
C VAL A 67 -4.25 -7.57 2.65
N ARG A 68 -4.97 -8.46 1.96
CA ARG A 68 -4.43 -9.22 0.82
C ARG A 68 -5.11 -8.75 -0.45
N ALA A 69 -4.32 -8.42 -1.47
CA ALA A 69 -4.82 -8.07 -2.79
C ALA A 69 -4.15 -8.93 -3.86
N THR A 70 -4.94 -9.39 -4.83
CA THR A 70 -4.46 -10.24 -5.93
C THR A 70 -4.94 -9.71 -7.28
N TRP A 71 -4.09 -9.79 -8.30
CA TRP A 71 -4.45 -9.39 -9.66
C TRP A 71 -3.80 -10.31 -10.68
N GLY A 72 -4.54 -10.63 -11.74
CA GLY A 72 -4.11 -11.53 -12.81
C GLY A 72 -4.16 -13.02 -12.43
N LYS A 73 -3.71 -13.87 -13.36
CA LYS A 73 -3.64 -15.33 -13.24
C LYS A 73 -2.38 -15.82 -13.96
N GLY A 74 -1.80 -16.94 -13.54
CA GLY A 74 -0.64 -17.55 -14.21
C GLY A 74 0.62 -17.64 -13.34
N LYS A 75 1.76 -17.98 -13.95
CA LYS A 75 3.06 -18.15 -13.28
C LYS A 75 4.20 -17.50 -14.10
N PRO A 76 5.27 -17.00 -13.44
CA PRO A 76 5.46 -16.95 -11.99
C PRO A 76 4.53 -15.93 -11.32
N ALA A 77 4.20 -16.16 -10.05
CA ALA A 77 3.51 -15.19 -9.22
C ALA A 77 4.53 -14.31 -8.52
N ILE A 78 4.30 -12.99 -8.50
CA ILE A 78 5.14 -12.02 -7.80
C ILE A 78 4.36 -11.54 -6.58
N GLY A 79 4.96 -11.64 -5.40
CA GLY A 79 4.41 -11.13 -4.15
C GLY A 79 5.13 -9.86 -3.72
N LEU A 80 4.37 -8.88 -3.25
CA LEU A 80 4.87 -7.69 -2.57
C LEU A 80 4.33 -7.73 -1.14
N LEU A 81 5.20 -7.49 -0.16
CA LEU A 81 4.85 -7.35 1.24
C LEU A 81 5.28 -5.96 1.69
N GLY A 82 4.36 -5.24 2.33
CA GLY A 82 4.62 -3.94 2.91
C GLY A 82 3.94 -3.84 4.27
N GLU A 83 4.60 -3.12 5.16
CA GLU A 83 4.11 -2.76 6.48
C GLU A 83 3.77 -1.26 6.47
N TYR A 84 2.80 -0.88 7.29
CA TYR A 84 2.26 0.49 7.35
C TYR A 84 1.92 0.88 8.78
N ASP A 85 2.48 0.18 9.76
CA ASP A 85 2.50 0.62 11.14
C ASP A 85 3.51 1.77 11.31
N ALA A 86 3.18 2.63 12.26
CA ALA A 86 4.12 3.61 12.78
C ALA A 86 5.02 2.95 13.82
N LEU A 87 6.26 3.40 13.85
CA LEU A 87 7.27 2.98 14.81
C LEU A 87 7.50 4.08 15.86
N PRO A 88 7.89 3.71 17.10
CA PRO A 88 8.28 4.69 18.09
C PRO A 88 9.58 5.40 17.66
N ASN A 89 9.70 6.69 17.96
CA ASN A 89 10.84 7.55 17.59
C ASN A 89 11.02 7.71 16.07
N CYS A 90 9.95 7.54 15.29
CA CYS A 90 9.93 7.82 13.85
C CYS A 90 8.99 8.98 13.50
N GLY A 91 8.55 9.75 14.51
CA GLY A 91 7.81 11.00 14.33
C GLY A 91 8.73 12.22 14.18
N PRO A 92 8.15 13.42 13.99
CA PRO A 92 8.88 14.68 13.95
C PRO A 92 9.73 14.96 15.20
N GLU A 93 9.26 14.54 16.38
CA GLU A 93 9.97 14.68 17.65
C GLU A 93 10.38 13.32 18.26
N GLU A 94 11.33 13.37 19.19
CA GLU A 94 11.73 12.19 19.98
C GLU A 94 10.55 11.67 20.80
N ALA A 95 10.43 10.34 20.95
CA ALA A 95 9.29 9.65 21.57
C ALA A 95 7.94 9.73 20.79
N GLU A 96 7.87 10.41 19.65
CA GLU A 96 6.69 10.39 18.79
C GLU A 96 6.64 9.17 17.88
N TRP A 97 5.42 8.71 17.59
CA TRP A 97 5.17 7.66 16.62
C TRP A 97 5.13 8.26 15.23
N GLY A 98 5.73 7.57 14.26
CA GLY A 98 5.65 7.98 12.87
C GLY A 98 6.18 6.93 11.93
N HIS A 99 6.31 7.30 10.66
CA HIS A 99 6.87 6.43 9.63
C HIS A 99 8.19 7.03 9.14
N GLY A 100 9.18 6.17 8.92
CA GLY A 100 10.46 6.55 8.30
C GLY A 100 10.38 6.83 6.81
#